data_AF-A0A7V9KV01-F1
#
_entry.id   AF-A0A7V9KV01-F1
#
_cell.length_a   1.000
_cell.length_b   1.000
_cell.length_c   1.000
_cell.angle_alpha   90.00
_cell.angle_beta   90.00
_cell.angle_gamma   90.00
#
_symmetry.space_group_name_H-M   'P 1'
#
loop_
_entity.id
_entity.type
_entity.pdbx_description
1 polymer ?
#
loop_
_entity_poly.entity_id
_entity_poly.type
_entity_poly.pdbx_seq_one_letter_code
_entity_poly.pdbx_strand_id
1 'polypeptide(L)'
;MSTTAEHEASPRLSDGESVPDAALSVRGLWKVFGPKGDEIVGSPEADLPRPELLARTGCTVAVKDVSFDVAPSEVFVVMGLSGSGKSTLVRCLTRLIEPSAGDVLLDGEDVRKMSESRLRELRRTHVSMVFQHFGLLPHRQVIDNVAYGLEIRGVSKKERHAKAQEMVDLVGLTGNEHSYPDQLSGGMQQRVGLARALAVDPTVMLFDEPFSALDPLIRRGMQNEVIRLHEEVGKTMVFITHDLQEALKLGDRILIMRDGAVVQIGSPAEVVARPADDYVRDFVSDVHRSAVLTLRYVMREPLPDDSSEGPIMSPDTIVRQAARVALASAHPLRVVYDDILIGIVDNDALLRVVVAEES
;
A
#
# COMPACT_ATOMS: atom_id res chain seq x y z
N MET A 1 -41.12 31.26 4.73
CA MET A 1 -40.54 30.80 3.45
C MET A 1 -39.07 30.58 3.68
N SER A 2 -38.69 29.36 4.05
CA SER A 2 -37.32 28.98 4.37
C SER A 2 -37.02 27.75 3.55
N THR A 3 -36.15 27.91 2.57
CA THR A 3 -35.70 26.88 1.63
C THR A 3 -34.70 25.97 2.34
N THR A 4 -35.10 24.71 2.51
CA THR A 4 -34.25 23.60 2.91
C THR A 4 -33.25 23.28 1.80
N ALA A 5 -31.96 23.34 2.12
CA ALA A 5 -30.89 22.84 1.27
C ALA A 5 -30.78 21.32 1.48
N GLU A 6 -31.05 20.57 0.42
CA GLU A 6 -30.83 19.12 0.36
C GLU A 6 -29.33 18.82 0.41
N HIS A 7 -28.95 17.95 1.34
CA HIS A 7 -27.61 17.42 1.48
C HIS A 7 -27.48 16.26 0.49
N GLU A 8 -26.75 16.46 -0.62
CA GLU A 8 -26.43 15.37 -1.55
C GLU A 8 -25.53 14.35 -0.85
N ALA A 9 -26.04 13.13 -0.72
CA ALA A 9 -25.35 12.00 -0.12
C ALA A 9 -24.16 11.56 -0.98
N SER A 10 -23.02 11.32 -0.33
CA SER A 10 -21.85 10.64 -0.90
C SER A 10 -22.25 9.34 -1.61
N PRO A 11 -21.57 8.95 -2.70
CA PRO A 11 -21.89 7.74 -3.43
C PRO A 11 -21.61 6.54 -2.53
N ARG A 12 -22.67 5.86 -2.08
CA ARG A 12 -22.57 4.54 -1.47
C ARG A 12 -22.07 3.59 -2.56
N LEU A 13 -20.88 3.04 -2.35
CA LEU A 13 -20.40 1.88 -3.10
C LEU A 13 -21.46 0.80 -2.95
N SER A 14 -21.97 0.33 -4.09
CA SER A 14 -23.03 -0.67 -4.19
C SER A 14 -22.68 -1.93 -3.41
N ASP A 15 -23.64 -2.40 -2.61
CA ASP A 15 -23.60 -3.69 -1.94
C ASP A 15 -23.30 -4.82 -2.94
N GLY A 16 -22.21 -5.55 -2.71
CA GLY A 16 -22.18 -6.98 -3.03
C GLY A 16 -21.52 -7.47 -4.33
N GLU A 17 -20.80 -6.66 -5.11
CA GLU A 17 -19.89 -7.23 -6.13
C GLU A 17 -18.53 -7.50 -5.50
N SER A 18 -18.37 -8.69 -4.90
CA SER A 18 -17.05 -9.26 -4.68
C SER A 18 -16.37 -9.39 -6.03
N VAL A 19 -15.29 -8.64 -6.27
CA VAL A 19 -14.40 -8.90 -7.41
C VAL A 19 -13.96 -10.36 -7.27
N PRO A 20 -14.22 -11.25 -8.25
CA PRO A 20 -14.05 -12.69 -8.08
C PRO A 20 -12.60 -13.17 -7.85
N ASP A 21 -11.63 -12.27 -7.75
CA ASP A 21 -10.20 -12.58 -7.77
C ASP A 21 -9.38 -11.79 -6.73
N ALA A 22 -9.99 -11.14 -5.73
CA ALA A 22 -9.22 -10.40 -4.73
C ALA A 22 -8.43 -11.34 -3.78
N ALA A 23 -7.12 -11.12 -3.63
CA ALA A 23 -6.28 -11.85 -2.67
C ALA A 23 -6.62 -11.49 -1.21
N LEU A 24 -7.03 -10.24 -0.98
CA LEU A 24 -7.53 -9.75 0.30
C LEU A 24 -8.73 -8.84 0.08
N SER A 25 -9.81 -9.09 0.80
CA SER A 25 -11.04 -8.29 0.77
C SER A 25 -11.43 -7.89 2.19
N VAL A 26 -11.68 -6.60 2.40
CA VAL A 26 -12.11 -6.03 3.68
C VAL A 26 -13.48 -5.41 3.50
N ARG A 27 -14.42 -5.71 4.39
CA ARG A 27 -15.81 -5.23 4.31
C ARG A 27 -16.27 -4.69 5.66
N GLY A 28 -16.61 -3.40 5.68
CA GLY A 28 -17.16 -2.69 6.83
C GLY A 28 -16.38 -2.93 8.12
N LEU A 29 -15.05 -2.91 8.05
CA LEU A 29 -14.20 -3.29 9.17
C LEU A 29 -14.17 -2.19 10.23
N TRP A 30 -14.38 -2.59 11.48
CA TRP A 30 -14.30 -1.72 12.64
C TRP A 30 -13.31 -2.23 13.67
N LYS A 31 -12.63 -1.29 14.33
CA LYS A 31 -11.95 -1.55 15.59
C LYS A 31 -12.16 -0.40 16.56
N VAL A 32 -12.80 -0.72 17.67
CA VAL A 32 -12.97 0.20 18.80
C VAL A 32 -12.21 -0.35 20.01
N PHE A 33 -11.40 0.50 20.63
CA PHE A 33 -10.75 0.22 21.91
C PHE A 33 -11.55 0.85 23.05
N GLY A 34 -11.52 0.23 24.23
CA GLY A 34 -12.20 0.73 25.43
C GLY A 34 -13.33 -0.19 25.92
N PRO A 35 -13.97 0.17 27.04
CA PRO A 35 -15.05 -0.62 27.63
C PRO A 35 -16.25 -0.66 26.69
N LYS A 36 -16.85 -1.84 26.48
CA LYS A 36 -18.04 -2.02 25.61
C LYS A 36 -17.86 -1.42 24.20
N GLY A 37 -16.65 -1.48 23.64
CA GLY A 37 -16.34 -0.88 22.34
C GLY A 37 -17.25 -1.35 21.20
N ASP A 38 -17.79 -2.57 21.29
CA ASP A 38 -18.72 -3.12 20.29
C ASP A 38 -20.07 -2.37 20.26
N GLU A 39 -20.49 -1.75 21.38
CA GLU A 39 -21.71 -0.91 21.45
C GLU A 39 -21.54 0.42 20.69
N ILE A 40 -20.31 0.85 20.40
CA ILE A 40 -20.01 2.07 19.64
C ILE A 40 -20.11 1.83 18.13
N VAL A 41 -20.01 0.58 17.67
CA VAL A 41 -20.03 0.28 16.23
C VAL A 41 -21.38 0.71 15.64
N GLY A 42 -21.34 1.63 14.67
CA GLY A 42 -22.53 2.17 14.03
C GLY A 42 -23.41 3.05 14.92
N SER A 43 -22.97 3.39 16.13
CA SER A 43 -23.69 4.31 17.01
C SER A 43 -23.39 5.78 16.64
N PRO A 44 -24.25 6.74 17.01
CA PRO A 44 -23.98 8.17 16.79
C PRO A 44 -22.69 8.65 17.46
N GLU A 45 -22.27 8.01 18.56
CA GLU A 45 -21.02 8.31 19.25
C GLU A 45 -19.79 8.07 18.37
N ALA A 46 -19.85 7.14 17.40
CA ALA A 46 -18.75 6.86 16.49
C ALA A 46 -18.40 8.03 15.55
N ASP A 47 -19.32 8.98 15.38
CA ASP A 47 -19.12 10.20 14.58
C ASP A 47 -18.55 11.37 15.38
N LEU A 48 -18.43 11.22 16.70
CA LEU A 48 -17.87 12.27 17.54
C LEU A 48 -16.36 12.43 17.30
N PRO A 49 -15.84 13.66 17.44
CA PRO A 49 -14.40 13.88 17.49
C PRO A 49 -13.75 13.01 18.57
N ARG A 50 -12.56 12.48 18.28
CA ARG A 50 -11.85 11.53 19.15
C ARG A 50 -11.76 11.96 20.63
N PRO A 51 -11.45 13.23 20.96
CA PRO A 51 -11.40 13.67 22.37
C PRO A 51 -12.77 13.62 23.06
N GLU A 52 -13.85 13.94 22.33
CA GLU A 52 -15.21 13.93 22.88
C GLU A 52 -15.73 12.51 23.09
N LEU A 53 -15.51 11.63 22.10
CA LEU A 53 -15.82 10.20 22.24
C LEU A 53 -15.13 9.63 23.48
N LEU A 54 -13.82 9.85 23.61
CA LEU A 54 -13.04 9.34 24.73
C LEU A 54 -13.56 9.85 26.08
N ALA A 55 -13.91 11.14 26.17
CA ALA A 55 -14.45 11.72 27.40
C ALA A 55 -15.82 11.14 27.78
N ARG A 56 -16.67 10.84 26.80
CA ARG A 56 -18.05 10.36 27.03
C ARG A 56 -18.13 8.87 27.32
N THR A 57 -17.33 8.06 26.63
CA THR A 57 -17.48 6.59 26.63
C THR A 57 -16.25 5.85 27.15
N GLY A 58 -15.10 6.53 27.22
CA GLY A 58 -13.81 5.87 27.45
C GLY A 58 -13.33 5.06 26.25
N CYS A 59 -13.99 5.17 25.09
CA CYS A 59 -13.63 4.45 23.88
C CYS A 59 -12.80 5.28 22.91
N THR A 60 -12.13 4.59 21.99
CA THR A 60 -11.42 5.18 20.87
C THR A 60 -11.67 4.33 19.63
N VAL A 61 -12.28 4.93 18.61
CA VAL A 61 -12.41 4.32 17.29
C VAL A 61 -11.05 4.43 16.58
N ALA A 62 -10.46 3.29 16.24
CA ALA A 62 -9.18 3.22 15.55
C ALA A 62 -9.31 2.81 14.08
N VAL A 63 -10.35 2.04 13.75
CA VAL A 63 -10.74 1.70 12.38
C VAL A 63 -12.25 1.85 12.30
N LYS A 64 -12.74 2.61 11.32
CA LYS A 64 -14.12 3.04 11.17
C LYS A 64 -14.61 2.71 9.77
N ASP A 65 -15.46 1.69 9.67
CA ASP A 65 -16.17 1.29 8.46
C ASP A 65 -15.28 1.18 7.21
N VAL A 66 -14.13 0.51 7.35
CA VAL A 66 -13.15 0.43 6.26
C VAL A 66 -13.50 -0.71 5.31
N SER A 67 -13.58 -0.41 4.02
CA SER A 67 -13.82 -1.39 2.95
C SER A 67 -12.88 -1.17 1.77
N PHE A 68 -12.21 -2.23 1.30
CA PHE A 68 -11.36 -2.22 0.11
C PHE A 68 -11.03 -3.65 -0.34
N ASP A 69 -10.54 -3.76 -1.57
CA ASP A 69 -10.00 -4.99 -2.14
C ASP A 69 -8.55 -4.78 -2.58
N VAL A 70 -7.75 -5.84 -2.41
CA VAL A 70 -6.38 -5.96 -2.91
C VAL A 70 -6.33 -7.13 -3.89
N ALA A 71 -5.96 -6.83 -5.13
CA ALA A 71 -5.80 -7.78 -6.20
C ALA A 71 -4.54 -8.66 -5.99
N PRO A 72 -4.47 -9.84 -6.62
CA PRO A 72 -3.29 -10.68 -6.61
C PRO A 72 -2.12 -9.94 -7.25
N SER A 73 -0.93 -10.08 -6.67
CA SER A 73 0.29 -9.42 -7.14
C SER A 73 0.22 -7.88 -7.13
N GLU A 74 -0.73 -7.28 -6.43
CA GLU A 74 -0.81 -5.82 -6.24
C GLU A 74 0.09 -5.38 -5.07
N VAL A 75 0.75 -4.22 -5.22
CA VAL A 75 1.32 -3.45 -4.11
C VAL A 75 0.31 -2.40 -3.67
N PHE A 76 -0.43 -2.72 -2.61
CA PHE A 76 -1.44 -1.85 -2.03
C PHE A 76 -0.89 -1.07 -0.83
N VAL A 77 -0.85 0.25 -0.92
CA VAL A 77 -0.28 1.11 0.12
C VAL A 77 -1.38 1.74 0.97
N VAL A 78 -1.32 1.54 2.28
CA VAL A 78 -2.12 2.22 3.29
C VAL A 78 -1.31 3.39 3.86
N MET A 79 -1.79 4.59 3.60
CA MET A 79 -1.14 5.85 3.96
C MET A 79 -1.97 6.67 4.94
N GLY A 80 -1.33 7.56 5.70
CA GLY A 80 -1.96 8.53 6.58
C GLY A 80 -1.04 8.97 7.71
N LEU A 81 -1.42 10.02 8.43
CA LEU A 81 -0.63 10.53 9.55
C LEU A 81 -0.54 9.53 10.72
N SER A 82 0.37 9.80 11.66
CA SER A 82 0.42 9.06 12.92
C SER A 82 -0.94 9.13 13.63
N GLY A 83 -1.39 7.99 14.15
CA GLY A 83 -2.67 7.88 14.84
C GLY A 83 -3.91 7.75 13.95
N SER A 84 -3.78 7.69 12.61
CA SER A 84 -4.91 7.53 11.68
C SER A 84 -5.52 6.13 11.61
N GLY A 85 -4.94 5.13 12.27
CA GLY A 85 -5.48 3.77 12.35
C GLY A 85 -4.75 2.70 11.53
N LYS A 86 -3.78 3.05 10.69
CA LYS A 86 -3.09 2.15 9.73
C LYS A 86 -2.56 0.85 10.34
N SER A 87 -1.70 0.95 11.36
CA SER A 87 -1.12 -0.23 11.99
C SER A 87 -2.14 -1.02 12.81
N THR A 88 -3.29 -0.42 13.18
CA THR A 88 -4.41 -1.17 13.76
C THR A 88 -5.13 -1.95 12.66
N LEU A 89 -5.38 -1.32 11.51
CA LEU A 89 -5.99 -1.96 10.34
C LEU A 89 -5.20 -3.21 9.93
N VAL A 90 -3.89 -3.10 9.69
CA VAL A 90 -3.07 -4.27 9.27
C VAL A 90 -3.03 -5.38 10.32
N ARG A 91 -3.02 -5.04 11.61
CA ARG A 91 -3.13 -6.05 12.67
C ARG A 91 -4.51 -6.70 12.73
N CYS A 92 -5.56 -6.00 12.32
CA CYS A 92 -6.89 -6.58 12.16
C CYS A 92 -6.94 -7.55 10.97
N LEU A 93 -6.21 -7.28 9.87
CA LEU A 93 -6.16 -8.18 8.70
C LEU A 93 -5.65 -9.58 9.06
N THR A 94 -4.66 -9.66 9.95
CA THR A 94 -4.12 -10.94 10.45
C THR A 94 -4.80 -11.42 11.72
N ARG A 95 -5.79 -10.67 12.23
CA ARG A 95 -6.44 -10.89 13.54
C ARG A 95 -5.46 -10.92 14.72
N LEU A 96 -4.31 -10.26 14.61
CA LEU A 96 -3.42 -10.00 15.75
C LEU A 96 -4.10 -9.05 16.74
N ILE A 97 -4.98 -8.19 16.23
CA ILE A 97 -5.98 -7.45 16.99
C ILE A 97 -7.36 -7.94 16.53
N GLU A 98 -8.22 -8.30 17.47
CA GLU A 98 -9.60 -8.72 17.16
C GLU A 98 -10.41 -7.52 16.65
N PRO A 99 -10.98 -7.57 15.42
CA PRO A 99 -11.90 -6.57 14.93
C PRO A 99 -13.16 -6.50 15.81
N SER A 100 -13.72 -5.30 15.99
CA SER A 100 -15.01 -5.12 16.66
C SER A 100 -16.18 -5.50 15.76
N ALA A 101 -16.08 -5.22 14.46
CA ALA A 101 -17.06 -5.61 13.46
C ALA A 101 -16.44 -5.69 12.05
N GLY A 102 -17.25 -6.11 11.07
CA GLY A 102 -16.83 -6.31 9.69
C GLY A 102 -16.10 -7.61 9.43
N ASP A 103 -15.80 -7.86 8.16
CA ASP A 103 -15.22 -9.10 7.68
C ASP A 103 -13.88 -8.85 6.99
N VAL A 104 -12.95 -9.80 7.15
CA VAL A 104 -11.67 -9.85 6.44
C VAL A 104 -11.60 -11.19 5.74
N LEU A 105 -11.61 -11.19 4.42
CA LEU A 105 -11.49 -12.37 3.58
C LEU A 105 -10.06 -12.42 3.02
N LEU A 106 -9.36 -13.52 3.27
CA LEU A 106 -8.07 -13.82 2.65
C LEU A 106 -8.22 -15.07 1.80
N ASP A 107 -7.93 -14.97 0.51
CA ASP A 107 -8.15 -16.07 -0.46
C ASP A 107 -9.59 -16.65 -0.36
N GLY A 108 -10.57 -15.78 -0.11
CA GLY A 108 -11.99 -16.12 0.06
C GLY A 108 -12.40 -16.66 1.44
N GLU A 109 -11.46 -16.91 2.36
CA GLU A 109 -11.77 -17.38 3.72
C GLU A 109 -11.88 -16.22 4.72
N ASP A 110 -12.98 -16.16 5.47
CA ASP A 110 -13.19 -15.15 6.51
C ASP A 110 -12.34 -15.43 7.76
N VAL A 111 -11.34 -14.58 7.96
CA VAL A 111 -10.35 -14.66 9.05
C VAL A 111 -10.99 -14.52 10.44
N ARG A 112 -12.08 -13.75 10.55
CA ARG A 112 -12.77 -13.53 11.84
C ARG A 112 -13.52 -14.77 12.30
N LYS A 113 -14.04 -15.57 11.36
CA LYS A 113 -14.77 -16.81 11.63
C LYS A 113 -13.87 -18.03 11.86
N MET A 114 -12.56 -17.90 11.63
CA MET A 114 -11.62 -18.99 11.83
C MET A 114 -11.51 -19.43 13.30
N SER A 115 -11.36 -20.73 13.50
CA SER A 115 -10.89 -21.28 14.77
C SER A 115 -9.43 -20.88 15.04
N GLU A 116 -8.98 -20.96 16.29
CA GLU A 116 -7.59 -20.66 16.62
C GLU A 116 -6.57 -21.52 15.86
N SER A 117 -6.90 -22.80 15.60
CA SER A 117 -6.02 -23.70 14.86
C SER A 117 -5.90 -23.28 13.39
N ARG A 118 -7.02 -22.96 12.73
CA ARG A 118 -7.02 -22.49 11.34
C ARG A 118 -6.33 -21.14 11.21
N LEU A 119 -6.56 -20.23 12.16
CA LEU A 119 -5.90 -18.92 12.19
C LEU A 119 -4.38 -19.05 12.35
N ARG A 120 -3.91 -19.97 13.20
CA ARG A 120 -2.47 -20.28 13.34
C ARG A 120 -1.90 -20.85 12.04
N GLU A 121 -2.65 -21.71 11.36
CA GLU A 121 -2.23 -22.26 10.07
C GLU A 121 -2.11 -21.16 9.01
N LEU A 122 -3.14 -20.32 8.84
CA LEU A 122 -3.12 -19.18 7.91
C LEU A 122 -1.91 -18.28 8.12
N ARG A 123 -1.61 -17.90 9.37
CA ARG A 123 -0.42 -17.10 9.71
C ARG A 123 0.90 -17.83 9.49
N ARG A 124 0.88 -19.16 9.51
CA ARG A 124 2.05 -19.97 9.22
C ARG A 124 2.26 -20.09 7.72
N THR A 125 1.22 -20.16 6.89
CA THR A 125 1.29 -20.59 5.48
C THR A 125 0.99 -19.52 4.44
N HIS A 126 0.04 -18.62 4.69
CA HIS A 126 -0.49 -17.70 3.67
C HIS A 126 -0.05 -16.26 3.89
N VAL A 127 0.19 -15.84 5.14
CA VAL A 127 0.54 -14.45 5.45
C VAL A 127 1.92 -14.36 6.09
N SER A 128 2.67 -13.34 5.70
CA SER A 128 3.89 -12.92 6.41
C SER A 128 3.80 -11.45 6.82
N MET A 129 4.53 -11.07 7.87
CA MET A 129 4.57 -9.69 8.35
C MET A 129 6.01 -9.24 8.53
N VAL A 130 6.29 -8.04 8.03
CA VAL A 130 7.55 -7.30 8.20
C VAL A 130 7.25 -6.08 9.07
N PHE A 131 7.92 -6.00 10.22
CA PHE A 131 7.66 -4.99 11.24
C PHE A 131 8.59 -3.78 11.13
N GLN A 132 8.14 -2.65 11.67
CA GLN A 132 8.90 -1.40 11.81
C GLN A 132 10.23 -1.58 12.55
N HIS A 133 10.21 -2.33 13.66
CA HIS A 133 11.42 -2.83 14.31
C HIS A 133 11.66 -4.25 13.80
N PHE A 134 12.85 -4.52 13.27
CA PHE A 134 13.24 -5.72 12.50
C PHE A 134 12.70 -7.06 13.04
N GLY A 135 12.43 -7.14 14.34
CA GLY A 135 11.79 -8.28 14.98
C GLY A 135 12.65 -9.53 14.91
N LEU A 136 13.97 -9.35 14.74
CA LEU A 136 14.94 -10.43 14.68
C LEU A 136 15.17 -11.01 16.07
N LEU A 137 15.44 -12.30 16.12
CA LEU A 137 15.82 -13.02 17.32
C LEU A 137 17.32 -12.78 17.55
N PRO A 138 17.72 -11.97 18.56
CA PRO A 138 19.11 -11.52 18.70
C PRO A 138 20.08 -12.64 19.07
N HIS A 139 19.57 -13.72 19.66
CA HIS A 139 20.34 -14.89 20.06
C HIS A 139 20.43 -15.97 18.97
N ARG A 140 19.97 -15.67 17.75
CA ARG A 140 20.01 -16.59 16.60
C ARG A 140 20.79 -15.96 15.46
N GLN A 141 21.47 -16.79 14.68
CA GLN A 141 22.17 -16.34 13.48
C GLN A 141 21.17 -15.90 12.39
N VAL A 142 21.66 -15.22 11.36
CA VAL A 142 20.86 -14.83 10.19
C VAL A 142 20.14 -16.03 9.58
N ILE A 143 20.84 -17.13 9.32
CA ILE A 143 20.24 -18.31 8.70
C ILE A 143 19.11 -18.91 9.55
N ASP A 144 19.25 -18.88 10.87
CA ASP A 144 18.24 -19.40 11.81
C ASP A 144 17.06 -18.43 11.97
N ASN A 145 17.29 -17.12 11.83
CA ASN A 145 16.23 -16.12 11.77
C ASN A 145 15.38 -16.30 10.53
N VAL A 146 16.01 -16.46 9.37
CA VAL A 146 15.33 -16.68 8.08
C VAL A 146 14.57 -18.01 8.09
N ALA A 147 15.19 -19.07 8.63
CA ALA A 147 14.56 -20.39 8.73
C ALA A 147 13.46 -20.51 9.81
N TYR A 148 13.26 -19.49 10.66
CA TYR A 148 12.40 -19.59 11.84
C TYR A 148 10.95 -19.97 11.51
N GLY A 149 10.35 -19.37 10.48
CA GLY A 149 8.97 -19.72 10.11
C GLY A 149 8.83 -21.17 9.67
N LEU A 150 9.83 -21.71 8.96
CA LEU A 150 9.88 -23.11 8.53
C LEU A 150 10.15 -24.06 9.72
N GLU A 151 10.95 -23.64 10.71
CA GLU A 151 11.11 -24.36 11.98
C GLU A 151 9.77 -24.54 12.69
N ILE A 152 8.99 -23.47 12.82
CA ILE A 152 7.66 -23.52 13.42
C ILE A 152 6.71 -24.42 12.61
N ARG A 153 6.90 -24.49 11.28
CA ARG A 153 6.18 -25.43 10.41
C ARG A 153 6.55 -26.90 10.62
N GLY A 154 7.64 -27.20 11.33
CA GLY A 154 8.14 -28.56 11.51
C GLY A 154 9.01 -29.07 10.36
N VAL A 155 9.46 -28.19 9.46
CA VAL A 155 10.35 -28.54 8.35
C VAL A 155 11.72 -28.98 8.92
N SER A 156 12.31 -30.01 8.33
CA SER A 156 13.59 -30.55 8.81
C SER A 156 14.68 -29.48 8.76
N LYS A 157 15.68 -29.58 9.66
CA LYS A 157 16.78 -28.59 9.73
C LYS A 157 17.52 -28.47 8.39
N LYS A 158 17.73 -29.58 7.69
CA LYS A 158 18.42 -29.59 6.39
C LYS A 158 17.63 -28.81 5.34
N GLU A 159 16.34 -29.09 5.19
CA GLU A 159 15.48 -28.47 4.18
C GLU A 159 15.25 -26.99 4.49
N ARG A 160 14.97 -26.63 5.75
CA ARG A 160 14.72 -25.24 6.11
C ARG A 160 15.98 -24.36 5.98
N HIS A 161 17.17 -24.89 6.24
CA HIS A 161 18.43 -24.14 6.03
C HIS A 161 18.73 -24.00 4.54
N ALA A 162 18.45 -25.01 3.71
CA ALA A 162 18.57 -24.88 2.25
C ALA A 162 17.66 -23.77 1.72
N LYS A 163 16.38 -23.77 2.13
CA LYS A 163 15.44 -22.71 1.72
C LYS A 163 15.83 -21.33 2.26
N ALA A 164 16.31 -21.27 3.51
CA ALA A 164 16.78 -20.02 4.10
C ALA A 164 18.01 -19.47 3.35
N GLN A 165 18.91 -20.33 2.89
CA GLN A 165 20.07 -19.92 2.10
C GLN A 165 19.63 -19.29 0.77
N GLU A 166 18.67 -19.90 0.05
CA GLU A 166 18.11 -19.30 -1.17
C GLU A 166 17.62 -17.86 -0.92
N MET A 167 16.94 -17.63 0.21
CA MET A 167 16.42 -16.31 0.54
C MET A 167 17.51 -15.33 0.97
N VAL A 168 18.54 -15.80 1.69
CA VAL A 168 19.73 -14.99 2.02
C VAL A 168 20.42 -14.51 0.74
N ASP A 169 20.61 -15.42 -0.22
CA ASP A 169 21.26 -15.11 -1.49
C ASP A 169 20.41 -14.12 -2.30
N LEU A 170 19.08 -14.35 -2.35
CA LEU A 170 18.12 -13.49 -3.02
C LEU A 170 18.18 -12.04 -2.51
N VAL A 171 18.27 -11.84 -1.19
CA VAL A 171 18.37 -10.50 -0.58
C VAL A 171 19.79 -9.96 -0.50
N GLY A 172 20.78 -10.65 -1.09
CA GLY A 172 22.18 -10.21 -1.14
C GLY A 172 22.89 -10.19 0.21
N LEU A 173 22.60 -11.16 1.08
CA LEU A 173 23.25 -11.32 2.39
C LEU A 173 24.29 -12.46 2.43
N THR A 174 24.67 -13.00 1.28
CA THR A 174 25.68 -14.06 1.17
C THR A 174 26.96 -13.68 1.92
N GLY A 175 27.47 -14.61 2.74
CA GLY A 175 28.61 -14.42 3.62
C GLY A 175 28.28 -13.89 5.03
N ASN A 176 27.01 -13.54 5.31
CA ASN A 176 26.55 -13.11 6.64
C ASN A 176 25.61 -14.11 7.32
N GLU A 177 25.50 -15.34 6.80
CA GLU A 177 24.55 -16.35 7.24
C GLU A 177 24.74 -16.76 8.70
N HIS A 178 25.99 -16.75 9.13
CA HIS A 178 26.42 -17.12 10.48
C HIS A 178 26.62 -15.92 11.40
N SER A 179 26.39 -14.70 10.91
CA SER A 179 26.41 -13.48 11.72
C SER A 179 25.18 -13.41 12.62
N TYR A 180 25.31 -12.74 13.75
CA TYR A 180 24.21 -12.37 14.64
C TYR A 180 23.65 -10.98 14.26
N PRO A 181 22.38 -10.67 14.58
CA PRO A 181 21.76 -9.40 14.21
C PRO A 181 22.51 -8.14 14.65
N ASP A 182 23.17 -8.18 15.81
CA ASP A 182 23.96 -7.07 16.36
C ASP A 182 25.26 -6.80 15.59
N GLN A 183 25.70 -7.75 14.76
CA GLN A 183 26.86 -7.62 13.87
C GLN A 183 26.49 -7.00 12.51
N LEU A 184 25.21 -6.70 12.29
CA LEU A 184 24.67 -6.23 11.00
C LEU A 184 24.26 -4.76 11.07
N SER A 185 24.41 -4.05 9.94
CA SER A 185 23.81 -2.72 9.77
C SER A 185 22.28 -2.79 9.77
N GLY A 186 21.59 -1.67 10.04
CA GLY A 186 20.13 -1.62 10.03
C GLY A 186 19.50 -2.07 8.70
N GLY A 187 20.11 -1.71 7.57
CA GLY A 187 19.67 -2.18 6.24
C GLY A 187 19.82 -3.69 6.06
N MET A 188 20.92 -4.27 6.57
CA MET A 188 21.11 -5.72 6.56
C MET A 188 20.09 -6.42 7.47
N GLN A 189 19.82 -5.89 8.66
CA GLN A 189 18.78 -6.43 9.55
C GLN A 189 17.39 -6.41 8.90
N GLN A 190 17.06 -5.34 8.16
CA GLN A 190 15.82 -5.29 7.39
C GLN A 190 15.77 -6.37 6.30
N ARG A 191 16.88 -6.59 5.56
CA ARG A 191 17.00 -7.67 4.57
C ARG A 191 16.81 -9.05 5.19
N VAL A 192 17.31 -9.29 6.41
CA VAL A 192 17.05 -10.54 7.15
C VAL A 192 15.55 -10.69 7.45
N GLY A 193 14.90 -9.62 7.89
CA GLY A 193 13.46 -9.62 8.14
C GLY A 193 12.64 -9.94 6.88
N LEU A 194 13.04 -9.37 5.75
CA LEU A 194 12.44 -9.62 4.44
C LEU A 194 12.66 -11.06 3.97
N ALA A 195 13.90 -11.56 4.04
CA ALA A 195 14.23 -12.95 3.71
C ALA A 195 13.44 -13.94 4.57
N ARG A 196 13.28 -13.66 5.87
CA ARG A 196 12.45 -14.47 6.78
C ARG A 196 10.98 -14.49 6.35
N ALA A 197 10.44 -13.35 5.93
CA ALA A 197 9.06 -13.25 5.46
C ALA A 197 8.87 -14.00 4.13
N LEU A 198 9.87 -14.00 3.24
CA LEU A 198 9.84 -14.71 1.96
C LEU A 198 10.10 -16.22 2.08
N ALA A 199 10.89 -16.66 3.07
CA ALA A 199 11.28 -18.07 3.24
C ALA A 199 10.10 -19.02 3.41
N VAL A 200 8.98 -18.50 3.92
CA VAL A 200 7.76 -19.25 4.14
C VAL A 200 6.84 -19.27 2.90
N ASP A 201 7.21 -18.58 1.82
CA ASP A 201 6.47 -18.49 0.56
C ASP A 201 4.99 -18.09 0.74
N PRO A 202 4.71 -16.92 1.35
CA PRO A 202 3.35 -16.47 1.62
C PRO A 202 2.60 -16.07 0.33
N THR A 203 1.27 -16.03 0.39
CA THR A 203 0.41 -15.41 -0.64
C THR A 203 0.38 -13.89 -0.46
N VAL A 204 0.28 -13.41 0.79
CA VAL A 204 0.22 -11.98 1.12
C VAL A 204 1.34 -11.58 2.10
N MET A 205 2.03 -10.49 1.79
CA MET A 205 3.04 -9.87 2.64
C MET A 205 2.53 -8.56 3.21
N LEU A 206 2.63 -8.38 4.53
CA LEU A 206 2.20 -7.16 5.22
C LEU A 206 3.41 -6.42 5.75
N PHE A 207 3.53 -5.14 5.45
CA PHE A 207 4.63 -4.29 5.88
C PHE A 207 4.10 -3.16 6.77
N ASP A 208 4.52 -3.10 8.04
CA ASP A 208 4.13 -2.05 8.99
C ASP A 208 5.30 -1.08 9.16
N GLU A 209 5.31 0.02 8.39
CA GLU A 209 6.36 1.05 8.35
C GLU A 209 7.79 0.50 8.27
N PRO A 210 8.09 -0.37 7.29
CA PRO A 210 9.34 -1.15 7.26
C PRO A 210 10.61 -0.32 7.09
N PHE A 211 10.50 0.94 6.65
CA PHE A 211 11.67 1.79 6.39
C PHE A 211 11.77 3.03 7.28
N SER A 212 10.85 3.22 8.24
CA SER A 212 10.82 4.43 9.06
C SER A 212 12.07 4.56 9.95
N ALA A 213 12.65 3.44 10.36
CA ALA A 213 13.84 3.39 11.22
C ALA A 213 15.18 3.49 10.46
N LEU A 214 15.14 3.61 9.12
CA LEU A 214 16.33 3.62 8.26
C LEU A 214 16.71 5.05 7.88
N ASP A 215 18.02 5.31 7.76
CA ASP A 215 18.52 6.55 7.19
C ASP A 215 18.14 6.71 5.70
N PRO A 216 18.17 7.93 5.14
CA PRO A 216 17.66 8.18 3.79
C PRO A 216 18.37 7.42 2.65
N LEU A 217 19.64 7.04 2.80
CA LEU A 217 20.36 6.30 1.76
C LEU A 217 19.98 4.83 1.81
N ILE A 218 20.02 4.22 3.00
CA ILE A 218 19.62 2.83 3.21
C ILE A 218 18.13 2.66 2.86
N ARG A 219 17.27 3.59 3.26
CA ARG A 219 15.84 3.60 2.91
C ARG A 219 15.61 3.48 1.40
N ARG A 220 16.27 4.34 0.61
CA ARG A 220 16.13 4.31 -0.86
C ARG A 220 16.63 3.00 -1.45
N GLY A 221 17.75 2.48 -0.96
CA GLY A 221 18.28 1.18 -1.36
C GLY A 221 17.30 0.04 -1.06
N MET A 222 16.69 0.05 0.13
CA MET A 222 15.70 -0.96 0.53
C MET A 222 14.38 -0.87 -0.24
N GLN A 223 13.92 0.32 -0.57
CA GLN A 223 12.75 0.49 -1.45
C GLN A 223 13.01 -0.12 -2.83
N ASN A 224 14.18 0.18 -3.43
CA ASN A 224 14.54 -0.40 -4.73
C ASN A 224 14.66 -1.93 -4.66
N GLU A 225 15.16 -2.45 -3.54
CA GLU A 225 15.24 -3.89 -3.29
C GLU A 225 13.85 -4.52 -3.24
N VAL A 226 12.88 -3.90 -2.55
CA VAL A 226 11.50 -4.38 -2.51
C VAL A 226 10.85 -4.36 -3.89
N ILE A 227 11.06 -3.29 -4.68
CA ILE A 227 10.54 -3.21 -6.06
C ILE A 227 11.09 -4.36 -6.88
N ARG A 228 12.41 -4.55 -6.88
CA ARG A 228 13.08 -5.66 -7.59
C ARG A 228 12.52 -7.02 -7.18
N LEU A 229 12.37 -7.24 -5.88
CA LEU A 229 11.85 -8.51 -5.36
C LEU A 229 10.37 -8.71 -5.70
N HIS A 230 9.58 -7.64 -5.75
CA HIS A 230 8.20 -7.71 -6.21
C HIS A 230 8.14 -8.10 -7.69
N GLU A 231 8.98 -7.51 -8.55
CA GLU A 231 9.09 -7.89 -9.97
C GLU A 231 9.55 -9.35 -10.16
N GLU A 232 10.46 -9.85 -9.32
CA GLU A 232 10.98 -11.22 -9.42
C GLU A 232 10.01 -12.29 -8.86
N VAL A 233 9.25 -11.99 -7.78
CA VAL A 233 8.46 -12.98 -7.04
C VAL A 233 6.94 -12.81 -7.23
N GLY A 234 6.47 -11.60 -7.58
CA GLY A 234 5.06 -11.33 -7.88
C GLY A 234 4.09 -11.50 -6.71
N LYS A 235 4.56 -11.35 -5.46
CA LYS A 235 3.70 -11.48 -4.26
C LYS A 235 2.80 -10.27 -4.07
N THR A 236 1.59 -10.51 -3.57
CA THR A 236 0.69 -9.44 -3.10
C THR A 236 1.28 -8.79 -1.85
N MET A 237 1.37 -7.46 -1.83
CA MET A 237 1.97 -6.71 -0.74
C MET A 237 1.02 -5.62 -0.23
N VAL A 238 0.81 -5.57 1.08
CA VAL A 238 0.13 -4.45 1.75
C VAL A 238 1.16 -3.66 2.54
N PHE A 239 1.43 -2.43 2.10
CA PHE A 239 2.42 -1.54 2.71
C PHE A 239 1.77 -0.46 3.56
N ILE A 240 2.21 -0.29 4.80
CA ILE A 240 1.87 0.88 5.59
C ILE A 240 3.05 1.84 5.57
N THR A 241 2.75 3.10 5.24
CA THR A 241 3.70 4.19 5.40
C THR A 241 3.00 5.48 5.78
N HIS A 242 3.77 6.44 6.28
CA HIS A 242 3.37 7.83 6.43
C HIS A 242 4.06 8.75 5.40
N ASP A 243 4.95 8.20 4.57
CA ASP A 243 5.73 8.93 3.56
C ASP A 243 5.05 8.82 2.19
N LEU A 244 4.65 9.96 1.61
CA LEU A 244 3.97 9.99 0.32
C LEU A 244 4.89 9.54 -0.81
N GLN A 245 6.17 9.90 -0.75
CA GLN A 245 7.13 9.55 -1.80
C GLN A 245 7.35 8.04 -1.84
N GLU A 246 7.27 7.37 -0.69
CA GLU A 246 7.27 5.91 -0.62
C GLU A 246 6.02 5.33 -1.27
N ALA A 247 4.84 5.85 -0.93
CA ALA A 247 3.58 5.37 -1.49
C ALA A 247 3.51 5.53 -3.02
N LEU A 248 3.94 6.68 -3.54
CA LEU A 248 3.98 6.96 -4.97
C LEU A 248 4.99 6.11 -5.73
N LYS A 249 6.08 5.70 -5.06
CA LYS A 249 7.15 4.92 -5.67
C LYS A 249 6.87 3.41 -5.67
N LEU A 250 6.22 2.91 -4.63
CA LEU A 250 5.98 1.47 -4.44
C LEU A 250 4.58 1.03 -4.85
N GLY A 251 3.57 1.87 -4.65
CA GLY A 251 2.18 1.45 -4.69
C GLY A 251 1.56 1.49 -6.08
N ASP A 252 0.86 0.41 -6.43
CA ASP A 252 -0.08 0.40 -7.57
C ASP A 252 -1.36 1.17 -7.21
N ARG A 253 -1.82 1.00 -5.97
CA ARG A 253 -2.94 1.74 -5.38
C ARG A 253 -2.61 2.20 -3.96
N ILE A 254 -3.13 3.38 -3.64
CA ILE A 254 -2.94 4.06 -2.36
C ILE A 254 -4.31 4.27 -1.71
N LEU A 255 -4.44 3.82 -0.46
CA LEU A 255 -5.56 4.13 0.42
C LEU A 255 -5.08 5.13 1.47
N ILE A 256 -5.66 6.31 1.50
CA ILE A 256 -5.37 7.37 2.49
C ILE A 256 -6.38 7.27 3.63
N MET A 257 -5.88 7.19 4.87
CA MET A 257 -6.68 7.15 6.10
C MET A 257 -6.54 8.41 6.93
N ARG A 258 -7.67 8.85 7.51
CA ARG A 258 -7.75 9.90 8.53
C ARG A 258 -8.73 9.48 9.62
N ASP A 259 -8.34 9.62 10.88
CA ASP A 259 -9.20 9.32 12.05
C ASP A 259 -9.92 7.96 12.00
N GLY A 260 -9.21 6.94 11.52
CA GLY A 260 -9.72 5.56 11.41
C GLY A 260 -10.56 5.28 10.17
N ALA A 261 -10.94 6.30 9.39
CA ALA A 261 -11.75 6.16 8.18
C ALA A 261 -10.90 6.30 6.91
N VAL A 262 -11.40 5.74 5.81
CA VAL A 262 -10.86 5.94 4.46
C VAL A 262 -11.25 7.34 3.97
N VAL A 263 -10.28 8.08 3.44
CA VAL A 263 -10.51 9.38 2.79
C VAL A 263 -10.54 9.23 1.27
N GLN A 264 -9.58 8.50 0.71
CA GLN A 264 -9.47 8.28 -0.74
C GLN A 264 -8.75 6.96 -1.02
N ILE A 265 -9.17 6.28 -2.10
CA ILE A 265 -8.46 5.15 -2.69
C ILE A 265 -8.27 5.44 -4.18
N GLY A 266 -7.07 5.22 -4.69
CA GLY A 266 -6.80 5.37 -6.13
C GLY A 266 -5.35 5.04 -6.47
N SER A 267 -5.04 5.04 -7.75
CA SER A 267 -3.65 4.98 -8.23
C SER A 267 -2.87 6.23 -7.80
N PRO A 268 -1.52 6.16 -7.75
CA PRO A 268 -0.67 7.33 -7.50
C PRO A 268 -1.04 8.56 -8.35
N ALA A 269 -1.33 8.34 -9.63
CA ALA A 269 -1.70 9.41 -10.55
C ALA A 269 -3.09 10.01 -10.22
N GLU A 270 -4.08 9.19 -9.84
CA GLU A 270 -5.40 9.68 -9.42
C GLU A 270 -5.33 10.53 -8.16
N VAL A 271 -4.58 10.07 -7.16
CA VAL A 271 -4.41 10.77 -5.87
C VAL A 271 -3.79 12.15 -6.08
N VAL A 272 -2.77 12.26 -6.95
CA VAL A 272 -2.11 13.54 -7.25
C VAL A 272 -2.95 14.42 -8.19
N ALA A 273 -3.61 13.82 -9.18
CA ALA A 273 -4.41 14.57 -10.16
C ALA A 273 -5.70 15.13 -9.56
N ARG A 274 -6.36 14.34 -8.71
CA ARG A 274 -7.72 14.58 -8.21
C ARG A 274 -7.78 14.24 -6.71
N PRO A 275 -7.17 15.07 -5.84
CA PRO A 275 -7.29 14.90 -4.39
C PRO A 275 -8.76 15.05 -3.96
N ALA A 276 -9.23 14.14 -3.11
CA ALA A 276 -10.64 14.07 -2.70
C ALA A 276 -11.09 15.22 -1.79
N ASP A 277 -10.20 15.69 -0.90
CA ASP A 277 -10.43 16.82 -0.02
C ASP A 277 -9.13 17.64 0.17
N ASP A 278 -9.22 18.72 0.94
CA ASP A 278 -8.06 19.58 1.22
C ASP A 278 -6.96 18.86 2.00
N TYR A 279 -7.31 17.84 2.80
CA TYR A 279 -6.32 17.04 3.50
C TYR A 279 -5.48 16.17 2.55
N VAL A 280 -6.10 15.56 1.53
CA VAL A 280 -5.34 14.88 0.48
C VAL A 280 -4.54 15.88 -0.34
N ARG A 281 -5.10 17.06 -0.62
CA ARG A 281 -4.41 18.14 -1.35
C ARG A 281 -3.12 18.58 -0.64
N ASP A 282 -3.18 18.73 0.69
CA ASP A 282 -2.03 19.09 1.52
C ASP A 282 -0.95 18.02 1.49
N PHE A 283 -1.31 16.73 1.45
CA PHE A 283 -0.32 15.67 1.32
C PHE A 283 0.43 15.71 0.00
N VAL A 284 -0.28 15.97 -1.11
CA VAL A 284 0.29 15.92 -2.45
C VAL A 284 0.93 17.24 -2.89
N SER A 285 0.95 18.28 -2.04
CA SER A 285 1.44 19.62 -2.39
C SER A 285 2.90 19.61 -2.85
N ASP A 286 3.73 18.81 -2.17
CA ASP A 286 5.18 18.77 -2.38
C ASP A 286 5.59 17.69 -3.40
N VAL A 287 4.63 17.13 -4.14
CA VAL A 287 4.88 16.10 -5.14
C VAL A 287 5.21 16.73 -6.48
N HIS A 288 6.35 16.32 -7.04
CA HIS A 288 6.67 16.58 -8.45
C HIS A 288 5.65 15.90 -9.36
N ARG A 289 4.60 16.64 -9.75
CA ARG A 289 3.48 16.14 -10.56
C ARG A 289 3.96 15.50 -11.87
N SER A 290 5.03 16.02 -12.47
CA SER A 290 5.64 15.44 -13.69
C SER A 290 6.15 14.02 -13.50
N ALA A 291 6.54 13.62 -12.28
CA ALA A 291 7.05 12.29 -11.98
C ALA A 291 5.96 11.24 -11.77
N VAL A 292 4.70 11.66 -11.59
CA VAL A 292 3.59 10.77 -11.22
C VAL A 292 2.48 10.80 -12.27
N LEU A 293 2.12 11.99 -12.76
CA LEU A 293 1.05 12.13 -13.74
C LEU A 293 1.42 11.43 -15.04
N THR A 294 0.46 10.69 -15.58
CA THR A 294 0.58 10.04 -16.89
C THR A 294 -0.04 10.90 -17.99
N LEU A 295 0.23 10.56 -19.24
CA LEU A 295 -0.33 11.26 -20.40
C LEU A 295 -1.86 11.32 -20.39
N ARG A 296 -2.52 10.31 -19.81
CA ARG A 296 -3.97 10.28 -19.58
C ARG A 296 -4.52 11.52 -18.89
N TYR A 297 -3.76 12.14 -17.99
CA TYR A 297 -4.20 13.28 -17.18
C TYR A 297 -3.93 14.64 -17.83
N VAL A 298 -3.12 14.67 -18.88
CA VAL A 298 -2.68 15.91 -19.53
C VAL A 298 -3.12 16.01 -21.00
N MET A 299 -3.51 14.88 -21.60
CA MET A 299 -3.99 14.85 -22.97
C MET A 299 -5.31 15.58 -23.12
N ARG A 300 -5.50 16.17 -24.30
CA ARG A 300 -6.80 16.64 -24.79
C ARG A 300 -7.34 15.69 -25.84
N GLU A 301 -8.63 15.77 -26.10
CA GLU A 301 -9.25 15.04 -27.20
C GLU A 301 -8.63 15.46 -28.55
N PRO A 302 -8.44 14.50 -29.50
CA PRO A 302 -7.96 14.83 -30.84
C PRO A 302 -8.96 15.72 -31.59
N LEU A 303 -8.47 16.75 -32.24
CA LEU A 303 -9.22 17.65 -33.11
C LEU A 303 -9.05 17.20 -34.58
N PRO A 304 -10.01 17.54 -35.47
CA PRO A 304 -9.92 17.17 -36.89
C PRO A 304 -8.66 17.64 -37.62
N ASP A 305 -8.09 18.77 -37.18
CA ASP A 305 -6.93 19.41 -37.79
C ASP A 305 -5.59 18.98 -37.13
N ASP A 306 -5.62 18.06 -36.17
CA ASP A 306 -4.39 17.58 -35.54
C ASP A 306 -3.53 16.77 -36.51
N SER A 307 -2.21 16.98 -36.42
CA SER A 307 -1.24 16.25 -37.22
C SER A 307 -1.32 14.74 -36.99
N SER A 308 -1.34 13.97 -38.08
CA SER A 308 -1.11 12.52 -38.01
C SER A 308 0.36 12.15 -37.81
N GLU A 309 1.27 13.13 -37.86
CA GLU A 309 2.70 12.95 -37.62
C GLU A 309 3.03 13.22 -36.16
N GLY A 310 3.96 12.43 -35.59
CA GLY A 310 4.45 12.62 -34.23
C GLY A 310 4.72 11.30 -33.50
N PRO A 311 5.45 11.34 -32.36
CA PRO A 311 5.72 10.17 -31.56
C PRO A 311 4.44 9.62 -30.94
N ILE A 312 4.28 8.29 -30.98
CA ILE A 312 3.17 7.58 -30.34
C ILE A 312 3.60 7.13 -28.95
N MET A 313 2.73 7.32 -27.97
CA MET A 313 2.94 6.91 -26.58
C MET A 313 1.67 6.30 -25.98
N SER A 314 1.87 5.43 -24.99
CA SER A 314 0.77 4.90 -24.17
C SER A 314 0.19 5.99 -23.27
N PRO A 315 -1.13 5.99 -22.96
CA PRO A 315 -1.72 6.88 -21.97
C PRO A 315 -1.11 6.75 -20.58
N ASP A 316 -0.50 5.60 -20.26
CA ASP A 316 0.07 5.33 -18.94
C ASP A 316 1.55 5.77 -18.85
N THR A 317 2.09 6.36 -19.92
CA THR A 317 3.44 6.96 -19.92
C THR A 317 3.49 8.17 -18.98
N ILE A 318 4.49 8.22 -18.10
CA ILE A 318 4.69 9.33 -17.17
C ILE A 318 5.11 10.61 -17.92
N VAL A 319 4.56 11.76 -17.54
CA VAL A 319 4.80 13.08 -18.14
C VAL A 319 6.29 13.41 -18.25
N ARG A 320 7.09 13.14 -17.21
CA ARG A 320 8.55 13.35 -17.23
C ARG A 320 9.27 12.57 -18.32
N GLN A 321 8.84 11.34 -18.61
CA GLN A 321 9.41 10.52 -19.68
C GLN A 321 8.95 11.06 -21.05
N ALA A 322 7.66 11.37 -21.17
CA ALA A 322 7.08 11.94 -22.37
C ALA A 322 7.71 13.29 -22.76
N ALA A 323 8.00 14.15 -21.78
CA ALA A 323 8.65 15.45 -21.97
C ALA A 323 9.99 15.34 -22.70
N ARG A 324 10.79 14.29 -22.42
CA ARG A 324 12.07 14.07 -23.11
C ARG A 324 11.89 13.79 -24.60
N VAL A 325 10.84 13.04 -24.96
CA VAL A 325 10.54 12.72 -26.36
C VAL A 325 9.89 13.90 -27.07
N ALA A 326 8.99 14.62 -26.37
CA ALA A 326 8.38 15.84 -26.89
C ALA A 326 9.43 16.90 -27.25
N LEU A 327 10.46 17.08 -26.41
CA LEU A 327 11.58 18.00 -26.69
C LEU A 327 12.39 17.64 -27.94
N ALA A 328 12.37 16.38 -28.37
CA ALA A 328 13.07 15.89 -29.56
C ALA A 328 12.18 15.87 -30.82
N SER A 329 10.90 16.25 -30.71
CA SER A 329 9.91 16.19 -31.78
C SER A 329 9.45 17.59 -32.19
N ALA A 330 9.21 17.79 -33.49
CA ALA A 330 8.57 19.00 -34.01
C ALA A 330 7.03 18.93 -33.95
N HIS A 331 6.46 17.77 -33.63
CA HIS A 331 5.02 17.52 -33.59
C HIS A 331 4.54 17.13 -32.19
N PRO A 332 3.27 17.40 -31.84
CA PRO A 332 2.65 16.95 -30.59
C PRO A 332 2.78 15.44 -30.38
N LEU A 333 2.70 15.00 -29.12
CA LEU A 333 2.67 13.58 -28.83
C LEU A 333 1.27 13.03 -29.09
N ARG A 334 1.22 11.85 -29.70
CA ARG A 334 -0.02 11.11 -29.98
C ARG A 334 -0.20 10.02 -28.93
N VAL A 335 -1.30 10.08 -28.18
CA VAL A 335 -1.62 9.10 -27.16
C VAL A 335 -2.51 8.03 -27.77
N VAL A 336 -2.00 6.80 -27.84
CA VAL A 336 -2.68 5.67 -28.47
C VAL A 336 -2.88 4.56 -27.44
N TYR A 337 -4.07 3.99 -27.44
CA TYR A 337 -4.45 2.82 -26.63
C TYR A 337 -5.23 1.86 -27.53
N ASP A 338 -4.84 0.58 -27.54
CA ASP A 338 -5.42 -0.46 -28.42
C ASP A 338 -5.54 -0.01 -29.89
N ASP A 339 -4.45 0.56 -30.44
CA ASP A 339 -4.36 1.11 -31.80
C ASP A 339 -5.30 2.28 -32.12
N ILE A 340 -6.03 2.80 -31.13
CA ILE A 340 -6.93 3.94 -31.26
C ILE A 340 -6.24 5.19 -30.72
N LEU A 341 -6.25 6.27 -31.52
CA LEU A 341 -5.84 7.60 -31.06
C LEU A 341 -6.88 8.13 -30.08
N ILE A 342 -6.51 8.19 -28.80
CA ILE A 342 -7.41 8.64 -27.72
C ILE A 342 -7.09 10.06 -27.24
N GLY A 343 -5.93 10.61 -27.60
CA GLY A 343 -5.57 11.95 -27.18
C GLY A 343 -4.33 12.52 -27.87
N ILE A 344 -4.20 13.84 -27.75
CA ILE A 344 -3.04 14.61 -28.18
C ILE A 344 -2.48 15.35 -26.96
N VAL A 345 -1.15 15.41 -26.86
CA VAL A 345 -0.47 16.16 -25.81
C VAL A 345 0.44 17.19 -26.46
N ASP A 346 0.06 18.46 -26.30
CA ASP A 346 0.85 19.60 -26.77
C ASP A 346 2.02 19.90 -25.82
N ASN A 347 3.08 20.52 -26.35
CA ASN A 347 4.23 20.92 -25.55
C ASN A 347 3.85 21.86 -24.39
N ASP A 348 2.86 22.74 -24.59
CA ASP A 348 2.38 23.64 -23.55
C ASP A 348 1.69 22.89 -22.38
N ALA A 349 0.96 21.81 -22.68
CA ALA A 349 0.33 20.99 -21.65
C ALA A 349 1.39 20.27 -20.79
N LEU A 350 2.45 19.76 -21.41
CA LEU A 350 3.58 19.17 -20.69
C LEU A 350 4.30 20.23 -19.84
N LEU A 351 4.60 21.39 -20.43
CA LEU A 351 5.28 22.48 -19.73
C LEU A 351 4.49 22.97 -18.52
N ARG A 352 3.16 23.09 -18.61
CA ARG A 352 2.34 23.48 -17.46
C ARG A 352 2.51 22.53 -16.28
N VAL A 353 2.60 21.22 -16.52
CA VAL A 353 2.81 20.24 -15.44
C VAL A 353 4.24 20.26 -14.92
N VAL A 354 5.23 20.52 -15.77
CA VAL A 354 6.65 20.58 -15.38
C VAL A 354 6.99 21.89 -14.65
N VAL A 355 6.41 23.01 -15.05
CA VAL A 355 6.70 24.36 -14.53
C VAL A 355 5.83 24.73 -13.34
N ALA A 356 4.61 24.20 -13.23
CA ALA A 356 3.77 24.38 -12.03
C ALA A 356 4.35 23.75 -10.75
N GLU A 357 5.55 23.14 -10.84
CA GLU A 357 6.32 22.62 -9.70
C GLU A 357 7.10 23.72 -8.93
N GLU A 358 7.21 24.95 -9.45
CA GLU A 358 8.02 26.04 -8.85
C GLU A 358 7.20 27.20 -8.21
N SER A 359 5.87 27.07 -8.09
CA SER A 359 4.97 28.16 -7.62
C SER A 359 4.49 28.02 -6.19
#